data_AF-A0A9E7TB04-F1
#
_entry.id   AF-A0A9E7TB04-F1
#
_cell.length_a   1.000
_cell.length_b   1.000
_cell.length_c   1.000
_cell.angle_alpha   90.00
_cell.angle_beta   90.00
_cell.angle_gamma   90.00
#
_symmetry.space_group_name_H-M   'P 1'
#
loop_
_entity.id
_entity.type
_entity.pdbx_description
1 polymer ?
#
loop_
_entity_poly.entity_id
_entity_poly.type
_entity_poly.pdbx_seq_one_letter_code
_entity_poly.pdbx_strand_id
1 'polypeptide(L)'
;MMKSKIYLSCLGAIALWVSTPVLAKTPPLASQDVSCHFKSEFDDTIPADVSYVKFGAQPFKVFKTNPDYFSSHVEDCQLHHGRYYVLSVSQSHPARTLAQSLIEVTQFDLNGKKVDQKFYNQGWTCELTQGLIAKNQKLFIDTQCTEKSNFDEYGEMRDPKKTKSYRVEIK
;
A
#
# COMPACT_ATOMS: atom_id res chain seq x y z
N MET A 1 80.13 -44.09 -38.88
CA MET A 1 79.19 -44.09 -37.74
C MET A 1 80.00 -43.63 -36.52
N MET A 2 80.05 -42.35 -36.13
CA MET A 2 79.03 -41.54 -35.40
C MET A 2 78.33 -42.34 -34.29
N LYS A 3 78.17 -41.87 -33.05
CA LYS A 3 78.59 -40.64 -32.35
C LYS A 3 78.33 -40.84 -30.85
N SER A 4 79.06 -40.02 -30.08
CA SER A 4 79.01 -39.78 -28.63
C SER A 4 77.62 -39.79 -27.97
N LYS A 5 77.54 -40.29 -26.73
CA LYS A 5 76.43 -40.09 -25.80
C LYS A 5 76.83 -39.05 -24.76
N ILE A 6 76.09 -37.94 -24.69
CA ILE A 6 76.13 -36.97 -23.60
C ILE A 6 74.76 -37.02 -22.93
N TYR A 7 74.77 -37.19 -21.61
CA TYR A 7 73.60 -37.12 -20.74
C TYR A 7 73.29 -35.65 -20.41
N LEU A 8 72.00 -35.27 -20.47
CA LEU A 8 71.52 -34.04 -19.84
C LEU A 8 70.25 -34.34 -19.04
N SER A 9 70.28 -33.87 -17.80
CA SER A 9 69.28 -33.94 -16.74
C SER A 9 68.00 -33.17 -17.09
N CYS A 10 66.83 -33.79 -16.93
CA CYS A 10 65.53 -33.12 -16.92
C CYS A 10 65.20 -32.61 -15.51
N LEU A 11 65.30 -31.29 -15.31
CA LEU A 11 64.62 -30.58 -14.23
C LEU A 11 63.19 -30.29 -14.69
N GLY A 12 62.22 -31.02 -14.12
CA GLY A 12 60.80 -30.75 -14.31
C GLY A 12 60.37 -29.55 -13.47
N ALA A 13 60.01 -28.44 -14.12
CA ALA A 13 59.29 -27.35 -13.50
C ALA A 13 57.78 -27.66 -13.53
N ILE A 14 57.18 -27.96 -12.38
CA ILE A 14 55.72 -28.02 -12.22
C ILE A 14 55.24 -26.59 -11.99
N ALA A 15 54.64 -25.98 -13.01
CA ALA A 15 53.91 -24.73 -12.84
C ALA A 15 52.54 -25.04 -12.21
N LEU A 16 52.43 -24.83 -10.90
CA LEU A 16 51.16 -24.82 -10.17
C LEU A 16 50.35 -23.60 -10.63
N TRP A 17 49.36 -23.82 -11.51
CA TRP A 17 48.28 -22.86 -11.75
C TRP A 17 47.39 -22.82 -10.51
N VAL A 18 47.67 -21.87 -9.62
CA VAL A 18 46.76 -21.50 -8.54
C VAL A 18 45.69 -20.61 -9.17
N SER A 19 44.61 -21.21 -9.64
CA SER A 19 43.38 -20.48 -9.94
C SER A 19 42.78 -20.00 -8.61
N THR A 20 43.08 -18.76 -8.22
CA THR A 20 42.35 -18.09 -7.16
C THR A 20 40.88 -18.04 -7.57
N PRO A 21 39.94 -18.53 -6.73
CA PRO A 21 38.54 -18.25 -6.99
C PRO A 21 38.37 -16.74 -6.86
N VAL A 22 38.13 -16.07 -8.00
CA VAL A 22 37.58 -14.72 -7.99
C VAL A 22 36.26 -14.85 -7.27
N LEU A 23 36.22 -14.43 -6.00
CA LEU A 23 35.01 -14.28 -5.23
C LEU A 23 34.16 -13.28 -6.01
N ALA A 24 33.25 -13.79 -6.84
CA ALA A 24 32.30 -12.99 -7.57
C ALA A 24 31.53 -12.23 -6.51
N LYS A 25 31.83 -10.93 -6.41
CA LYS A 25 31.13 -10.00 -5.54
C LYS A 25 29.68 -10.08 -6.00
N THR A 26 28.85 -10.74 -5.21
CA THR A 26 27.42 -10.82 -5.48
C THR A 26 26.97 -9.39 -5.68
N PRO A 27 26.36 -9.03 -6.83
CA PRO A 27 25.79 -7.71 -6.99
C PRO A 27 24.89 -7.48 -5.77
N PRO A 28 24.95 -6.31 -5.11
CA PRO A 28 24.00 -6.03 -4.05
C PRO A 28 22.62 -6.27 -4.66
N LEU A 29 21.81 -7.15 -4.06
CA LEU A 29 20.42 -7.31 -4.46
C LEU A 29 19.87 -5.89 -4.50
N ALA A 30 19.53 -5.41 -5.71
CA ALA A 30 18.89 -4.12 -5.87
C ALA A 30 17.71 -4.13 -4.90
N SER A 31 17.79 -3.28 -3.87
CA SER A 31 16.73 -3.08 -2.89
C SER A 31 15.43 -2.96 -3.68
N GLN A 32 14.59 -3.99 -3.65
CA GLN A 32 13.27 -3.90 -4.25
C GLN A 32 12.59 -2.73 -3.55
N ASP A 33 12.30 -1.68 -4.30
CA ASP A 33 11.49 -0.58 -3.80
C ASP A 33 10.15 -1.19 -3.39
N VAL A 34 9.87 -1.17 -2.08
CA VAL A 34 8.65 -1.70 -1.46
C VAL A 34 7.81 -0.57 -0.86
N SER A 35 8.07 0.68 -1.24
CA SER A 35 7.31 1.85 -0.80
C SER A 35 5.85 1.80 -1.28
N CYS A 36 4.98 2.56 -0.62
CA CYS A 36 3.69 2.92 -1.20
C CYS A 36 3.58 4.43 -1.32
N HIS A 37 3.09 4.90 -2.46
CA HIS A 37 2.87 6.32 -2.72
C HIS A 37 1.48 6.52 -3.31
N PHE A 38 0.89 7.67 -3.01
CA PHE A 38 -0.36 8.08 -3.64
C PHE A 38 -0.29 9.55 -4.03
N LYS A 39 -1.17 9.94 -4.95
CA LYS A 39 -1.43 11.34 -5.33
C LYS A 39 -2.88 11.46 -5.77
N SER A 40 -3.44 12.66 -5.69
CA SER A 40 -4.77 12.97 -6.20
C SER A 40 -4.67 14.14 -7.18
N GLU A 41 -5.43 14.08 -8.26
CA GLU A 41 -5.52 15.11 -9.28
C GLU A 41 -7.00 15.33 -9.60
N PHE A 42 -7.44 16.58 -9.70
CA PHE A 42 -8.80 16.91 -10.12
C PHE A 42 -8.95 16.63 -11.62
N ASP A 43 -9.97 15.87 -12.01
CA ASP A 43 -10.27 15.57 -13.40
C ASP A 43 -11.48 16.40 -13.87
N ASP A 44 -11.26 17.38 -14.73
CA ASP A 44 -12.36 18.23 -15.24
C ASP A 44 -13.37 17.45 -16.11
N THR A 45 -13.01 16.27 -16.62
CA THR A 45 -13.91 15.43 -17.44
C THR A 45 -14.89 14.61 -16.57
N ILE A 46 -14.51 14.36 -15.32
CA ILE A 46 -15.32 13.71 -14.28
C ILE A 46 -15.14 14.58 -13.04
N PRO A 47 -15.95 15.63 -12.82
CA PRO A 47 -15.65 16.77 -11.93
C PRO A 47 -15.49 16.35 -10.46
N ALA A 48 -14.36 15.73 -10.16
CA ALA A 48 -14.04 14.99 -8.95
C ALA A 48 -12.53 14.71 -8.90
N ASP A 49 -12.01 14.53 -7.69
CA ASP A 49 -10.63 14.10 -7.50
C ASP A 49 -10.46 12.62 -7.90
N VAL A 50 -9.45 12.37 -8.73
CA VAL A 50 -9.01 11.02 -9.11
C VAL A 50 -7.73 10.70 -8.35
N SER A 51 -7.79 9.67 -7.50
CA SER A 51 -6.63 9.19 -6.78
C SER A 51 -5.84 8.15 -7.58
N TYR A 52 -4.52 8.22 -7.47
CA TYR A 52 -3.57 7.28 -8.05
C TYR A 52 -2.71 6.67 -6.95
N VAL A 53 -2.40 5.39 -7.09
CA VAL A 53 -1.51 4.65 -6.17
C VAL A 53 -0.35 4.02 -6.92
N LYS A 54 0.82 4.00 -6.28
CA LYS A 54 2.04 3.37 -6.76
C LYS A 54 2.56 2.43 -5.67
N PHE A 55 2.78 1.17 -6.06
CA PHE A 55 3.31 0.12 -5.19
C PHE A 55 4.73 -0.24 -5.62
N GLY A 56 5.72 0.09 -4.80
CA GLY A 56 7.13 -0.12 -5.08
C GLY A 56 7.56 0.51 -6.40
N ALA A 57 8.30 -0.23 -7.21
CA ALA A 57 8.76 0.24 -8.53
C ALA A 57 7.67 0.33 -9.62
N GLN A 58 6.41 -0.02 -9.32
CA GLN A 58 5.33 0.03 -10.33
C GLN A 58 4.99 1.49 -10.73
N PRO A 59 4.44 1.71 -11.93
CA PRO A 59 3.88 3.02 -12.27
C PRO A 59 2.64 3.32 -11.42
N PHE A 60 2.31 4.61 -11.29
CA PHE A 60 1.03 5.05 -10.73
C PHE A 60 -0.13 4.46 -11.53
N LYS A 61 -1.12 3.92 -10.82
CA LYS A 61 -2.37 3.41 -11.38
C LYS A 61 -3.54 4.13 -10.73
N VAL A 62 -4.59 4.39 -11.49
CA VAL A 62 -5.86 4.93 -10.96
C VAL A 62 -6.37 3.98 -9.88
N PHE A 63 -6.64 4.52 -8.70
CA PHE A 63 -7.30 3.80 -7.62
C PHE A 63 -8.80 3.79 -7.90
N LYS A 64 -9.30 2.63 -8.35
CA LYS A 64 -10.73 2.44 -8.65
C LYS A 64 -11.46 1.98 -7.40
N THR A 65 -12.47 2.74 -7.00
CA THR A 65 -13.40 2.36 -5.93
C THR A 65 -14.69 1.80 -6.51
N ASN A 66 -15.66 1.51 -5.64
CA ASN A 66 -16.97 1.02 -6.05
C ASN A 66 -17.66 2.07 -6.93
N PRO A 67 -18.17 1.71 -8.13
CA PRO A 67 -18.90 2.65 -8.99
C PRO A 67 -20.18 3.24 -8.35
N ASP A 68 -20.69 2.63 -7.29
CA ASP A 68 -21.86 3.13 -6.55
C ASP A 68 -21.54 4.35 -5.66
N TYR A 69 -20.26 4.71 -5.50
CA TYR A 69 -19.85 5.89 -4.75
C TYR A 69 -19.90 7.15 -5.60
N PHE A 70 -20.35 8.23 -4.98
CA PHE A 70 -20.36 9.54 -5.60
C PHE A 70 -18.94 10.10 -5.76
N SER A 71 -18.11 9.92 -4.73
CA SER A 71 -16.70 10.28 -4.75
C SER A 71 -15.89 9.34 -3.87
N SER A 72 -14.60 9.21 -4.17
CA SER A 72 -13.65 8.54 -3.29
C SER A 72 -12.25 9.07 -3.51
N HIS A 73 -11.51 9.24 -2.42
CA HIS A 73 -10.12 9.68 -2.45
C HIS A 73 -9.26 8.86 -1.50
N VAL A 74 -7.99 8.71 -1.86
CA VAL A 74 -6.96 8.07 -1.04
C VAL A 74 -6.40 9.08 -0.05
N GLU A 75 -6.33 8.69 1.21
CA GLU A 75 -5.86 9.50 2.34
C GLU A 75 -4.49 9.07 2.84
N ASP A 76 -4.20 7.77 2.75
CA ASP A 76 -2.89 7.24 3.11
C ASP A 76 -2.61 5.92 2.38
N CYS A 77 -1.33 5.58 2.25
CA CYS A 77 -0.93 4.24 1.85
C CYS A 77 0.37 3.80 2.52
N GLN A 78 0.38 2.56 3.03
CA GLN A 78 1.55 2.01 3.73
C GLN A 78 1.78 0.54 3.39
N LEU A 79 3.05 0.12 3.40
CA LEU A 79 3.41 -1.29 3.42
C LEU A 79 3.46 -1.76 4.87
N HIS A 80 2.69 -2.80 5.20
CA HIS A 80 2.71 -3.43 6.52
C HIS A 80 2.70 -4.96 6.38
N HIS A 81 3.63 -5.65 7.02
CA HIS A 81 3.72 -7.13 7.00
C HIS A 81 3.63 -7.76 5.59
N GLY A 82 4.29 -7.17 4.60
CA GLY A 82 4.33 -7.72 3.23
C GLY A 82 3.04 -7.51 2.42
N ARG A 83 2.16 -6.61 2.86
CA ARG A 83 0.99 -6.16 2.10
C ARG A 83 0.93 -4.64 2.05
N TYR A 84 0.41 -4.12 0.95
CA TYR A 84 0.07 -2.71 0.85
C TYR A 84 -1.34 -2.49 1.38
N TYR A 85 -1.52 -1.43 2.16
CA TYR A 85 -2.79 -0.98 2.69
C TYR A 85 -3.05 0.41 2.14
N VAL A 86 -4.11 0.56 1.36
CA VAL A 86 -4.58 1.86 0.88
C VAL A 86 -5.79 2.24 1.70
N LEU A 87 -5.69 3.35 2.42
CA LEU A 87 -6.76 3.97 3.18
C LEU A 87 -7.48 5.00 2.29
N SER A 88 -8.79 4.86 2.14
CA SER A 88 -9.60 5.77 1.34
C SER A 88 -10.87 6.18 2.07
N VAL A 89 -11.36 7.37 1.74
CA VAL A 89 -12.65 7.89 2.17
C VAL A 89 -13.56 7.95 0.95
N SER A 90 -14.75 7.40 1.07
CA SER A 90 -15.75 7.41 0.00
C SER A 90 -17.06 8.03 0.47
N GLN A 91 -17.75 8.72 -0.43
CA GLN A 91 -19.08 9.29 -0.16
C GLN A 91 -20.13 8.55 -0.97
N SER A 92 -21.20 8.09 -0.30
CA SER A 92 -22.34 7.49 -0.99
C SER A 92 -23.17 8.55 -1.74
N HIS A 93 -23.83 8.13 -2.83
CA HIS A 93 -24.64 9.05 -3.63
C HIS A 93 -25.86 9.57 -2.85
N PRO A 94 -26.09 10.89 -2.79
CA PRO A 94 -27.21 11.46 -2.02
C PRO A 94 -28.59 11.24 -2.67
N ALA A 95 -28.69 10.48 -3.76
CA ALA A 95 -29.88 10.45 -4.62
C ALA A 95 -31.16 9.98 -3.90
N ARG A 96 -31.05 9.29 -2.76
CA ARG A 96 -32.19 8.83 -1.97
C ARG A 96 -32.06 9.03 -0.45
N THR A 97 -30.89 9.41 0.05
CA THR A 97 -30.60 9.56 1.49
C THR A 97 -29.49 10.59 1.72
N LEU A 98 -29.30 11.06 2.96
CA LEU A 98 -28.11 11.85 3.33
C LEU A 98 -26.83 11.09 2.95
N ALA A 99 -25.87 11.79 2.33
CA ALA A 99 -24.59 11.22 1.96
C ALA A 99 -23.86 10.66 3.20
N GLN A 100 -23.35 9.44 3.07
CA GLN A 100 -22.61 8.75 4.11
C GLN A 100 -21.12 8.78 3.75
N SER A 101 -20.28 9.26 4.68
CA SER A 101 -18.83 9.13 4.56
C SER A 101 -18.40 7.75 5.06
N LEU A 102 -17.73 6.99 4.21
CA LEU A 102 -17.25 5.63 4.43
C LEU A 102 -15.72 5.64 4.54
N ILE A 103 -15.18 4.97 5.55
CA ILE A 103 -13.75 4.73 5.73
C ILE A 103 -13.45 3.31 5.28
N GLU A 104 -12.55 3.19 4.31
CA GLU A 104 -12.24 1.94 3.64
C GLU A 104 -10.74 1.66 3.68
N VAL A 105 -10.39 0.41 3.88
CA VAL A 105 -9.01 -0.06 3.69
C VAL A 105 -9.01 -1.18 2.67
N THR A 106 -8.27 -0.96 1.58
CA THR A 106 -8.05 -1.96 0.54
C THR A 106 -6.64 -2.53 0.67
N GLN A 107 -6.54 -3.86 0.76
CA GLN A 107 -5.28 -4.57 0.84
C GLN A 107 -4.84 -5.03 -0.55
N PHE A 108 -3.55 -4.91 -0.84
CA PHE A 108 -2.92 -5.43 -2.05
C PHE A 108 -1.72 -6.30 -1.69
N ASP A 109 -1.46 -7.33 -2.50
CA ASP A 109 -0.22 -8.10 -2.42
C ASP A 109 0.97 -7.30 -2.97
N LEU A 110 2.18 -7.85 -2.86
CA LEU A 110 3.41 -7.19 -3.35
C LEU A 110 3.44 -6.97 -4.87
N ASN A 111 2.56 -7.66 -5.62
CA ASN A 111 2.40 -7.46 -7.06
C ASN A 111 1.35 -6.38 -7.39
N GLY A 112 0.72 -5.77 -6.37
CA GLY A 112 -0.33 -4.78 -6.54
C GLY A 112 -1.68 -5.39 -6.92
N LYS A 113 -1.88 -6.68 -6.69
CA LYS A 113 -3.19 -7.34 -6.86
C LYS A 113 -4.02 -7.13 -5.60
N LYS A 114 -5.26 -6.67 -5.76
CA LYS A 114 -6.22 -6.51 -4.66
C LYS A 114 -6.48 -7.87 -3.99
N VAL A 115 -6.36 -7.90 -2.67
CA VAL A 115 -6.55 -9.08 -1.82
C VAL A 115 -7.87 -8.98 -1.05
N ASP A 116 -8.13 -7.82 -0.44
CA ASP A 116 -9.28 -7.61 0.45
C ASP A 116 -9.70 -6.14 0.46
N GLN A 117 -10.93 -5.86 0.86
CA GLN A 117 -11.46 -4.51 1.06
C GLN A 117 -12.49 -4.54 2.19
N LYS A 118 -12.32 -3.67 3.19
CA LYS A 118 -13.21 -3.59 4.35
C LYS A 118 -13.57 -2.16 4.72
N PHE A 119 -14.80 -1.99 5.21
CA PHE A 119 -15.27 -0.75 5.82
C PHE A 119 -14.97 -0.76 7.33
N TYR A 120 -14.60 0.40 7.86
CA TYR A 120 -14.23 0.54 9.27
C TYR A 120 -15.10 1.54 10.04
N ASN A 121 -16.17 2.04 9.43
CA ASN A 121 -17.13 2.92 10.09
C ASN A 121 -17.66 2.33 11.40
N GLN A 122 -17.54 3.10 12.48
CA GLN A 122 -18.12 2.79 13.80
C GLN A 122 -19.44 3.56 14.07
N GLY A 123 -19.91 4.32 13.09
CA GLY A 123 -21.15 5.08 13.12
C GLY A 123 -21.65 5.33 11.70
N TRP A 124 -22.66 6.18 11.56
CA TRP A 124 -23.23 6.50 10.25
C TRP A 124 -22.20 7.19 9.35
N THR A 125 -21.75 8.37 9.75
CA THR A 125 -20.70 9.12 9.02
C THR A 125 -19.43 9.09 9.86
N CYS A 126 -18.30 8.78 9.24
CA CYS A 126 -16.99 8.83 9.89
C CYS A 126 -16.02 9.70 9.08
N GLU A 127 -15.17 10.41 9.81
CA GLU A 127 -14.04 11.18 9.28
C GLU A 127 -12.74 10.63 9.85
N LEU A 128 -11.68 10.64 9.05
CA LEU A 128 -10.35 10.30 9.54
C LEU A 128 -9.78 11.45 10.34
N THR A 129 -9.28 11.14 11.53
CA THR A 129 -8.49 12.10 12.32
C THR A 129 -7.01 12.00 11.96
N GLN A 130 -6.57 10.80 11.55
CA GLN A 130 -5.21 10.51 11.12
C GLN A 130 -5.21 9.36 10.12
N GLY A 131 -4.19 9.31 9.26
CA GLY A 131 -3.91 8.18 8.37
C GLY A 131 -3.57 6.87 9.11
N LEU A 132 -2.93 5.94 8.41
CA LEU A 132 -2.58 4.63 8.95
C LEU A 132 -1.52 4.74 10.06
N ILE A 133 -1.77 4.10 11.19
CA ILE A 133 -0.89 4.10 12.37
C ILE A 133 -0.35 2.69 12.58
N ALA A 134 0.93 2.48 12.28
CA ALA A 134 1.62 1.23 12.60
C ALA A 134 2.13 1.24 14.05
N LYS A 135 1.66 0.30 14.89
CA LYS A 135 2.10 0.16 16.28
C LYS A 135 2.05 -1.29 16.74
N ASN A 136 3.10 -1.78 17.38
CA ASN A 136 3.18 -3.13 17.95
C ASN A 136 2.74 -4.23 16.96
N GLN A 137 3.29 -4.20 15.74
CA GLN A 137 2.95 -5.14 14.65
C GLN A 137 1.49 -5.08 14.16
N LYS A 138 0.70 -4.13 14.64
CA LYS A 138 -0.69 -3.90 14.22
C LYS A 138 -0.80 -2.58 13.47
N LEU A 139 -1.86 -2.48 12.68
CA LEU A 139 -2.20 -1.28 11.92
C LEU A 139 -3.53 -0.75 12.46
N PHE A 140 -3.61 0.56 12.66
CA PHE A 140 -4.78 1.22 13.22
C PHE A 140 -5.17 2.44 12.39
N ILE A 141 -6.40 2.88 12.57
CA ILE A 141 -6.89 4.19 12.15
C ILE A 141 -7.61 4.86 13.31
N ASP A 142 -7.49 6.18 13.39
CA ASP A 142 -8.25 7.00 14.32
C ASP A 142 -9.34 7.72 13.53
N THR A 143 -10.59 7.50 13.95
CA THR A 143 -11.77 8.03 13.28
C THR A 143 -12.64 8.78 14.27
N GLN A 144 -13.30 9.82 13.79
CA GLN A 144 -14.39 10.47 14.51
C GLN A 144 -15.70 10.16 13.78
N CYS A 145 -16.65 9.52 14.45
CA CYS A 145 -17.91 9.11 13.83
C CYS A 145 -19.12 9.77 14.52
N THR A 146 -20.11 10.07 13.70
CA THR A 146 -21.40 10.60 14.11
C THR A 146 -22.49 9.60 13.77
N GLU A 147 -23.39 9.36 14.74
CA GLU A 147 -24.55 8.49 14.53
C GLU A 147 -25.55 9.09 13.56
N LYS A 148 -26.42 8.25 13.00
CA LYS A 148 -27.53 8.71 12.16
C LYS A 148 -28.44 9.58 13.03
N SER A 149 -28.78 10.77 12.53
CA SER A 149 -29.79 11.61 13.20
C SER A 149 -31.14 10.91 13.21
N ASN A 150 -31.79 10.90 14.37
CA ASN A 150 -33.19 10.56 14.50
C ASN A 150 -34.02 11.82 14.24
N PHE A 151 -34.64 11.89 13.08
CA PHE A 151 -35.64 12.92 12.79
C PHE A 151 -37.03 12.35 13.08
N ASP A 152 -37.94 13.19 13.57
CA ASP A 152 -39.34 12.80 13.66
C ASP A 152 -40.09 13.00 12.33
N GLU A 153 -41.39 12.72 12.35
CA GLU A 153 -42.28 12.85 11.19
C GLU A 153 -42.42 14.31 10.68
N TYR A 154 -41.99 15.29 11.47
CA TYR A 154 -42.00 16.72 11.12
C TYR A 154 -40.62 17.23 10.69
N GLY A 155 -39.60 16.36 10.66
CA GLY A 155 -38.23 16.72 10.28
C GLY A 155 -37.43 17.38 11.40
N GLU A 156 -37.94 17.40 12.62
CA GLU A 156 -37.23 17.94 13.79
C GLU A 156 -36.28 16.89 14.36
N MET A 157 -35.07 17.33 14.73
CA MET A 157 -34.04 16.43 15.26
C MET A 157 -34.37 16.05 16.71
N ARG A 158 -34.73 14.78 16.94
CA ARG A 158 -35.12 14.28 18.27
C ARG A 158 -33.96 14.16 19.25
N ASP A 159 -32.78 13.84 18.75
CA ASP A 159 -31.57 13.66 19.55
C ASP A 159 -30.41 14.47 18.98
N PRO A 160 -29.67 15.25 19.79
CA PRO A 160 -28.47 15.91 19.31
C PRO A 160 -27.46 14.88 18.80
N LYS A 161 -26.89 15.14 17.62
CA LYS A 161 -25.84 14.31 17.01
C LYS A 161 -24.72 14.09 18.03
N LYS A 162 -24.51 12.83 18.40
CA LYS A 162 -23.37 12.44 19.25
C LYS A 162 -22.22 12.05 18.35
N THR A 163 -21.13 12.76 18.50
CA THR A 163 -19.86 12.45 17.85
C THR A 163 -18.96 11.73 18.83
N LYS A 164 -18.36 10.61 18.40
CA LYS A 164 -17.46 9.79 19.22
C LYS A 164 -16.19 9.49 18.44
N SER A 165 -15.07 9.46 19.15
CA SER A 165 -13.77 9.09 18.59
C SER A 165 -13.49 7.61 18.84
N TYR A 166 -12.92 6.95 17.84
CA TYR A 166 -12.61 5.53 17.85
C TYR A 166 -11.18 5.33 17.36
N ARG A 167 -10.46 4.39 17.97
CA ARG A 167 -9.25 3.78 17.42
C ARG A 167 -9.60 2.37 16.99
N VAL A 168 -9.49 2.09 15.70
CA VAL A 168 -9.92 0.82 15.12
C VAL A 168 -8.69 0.08 14.58
N GLU A 169 -8.55 -1.20 14.95
CA GLU A 169 -7.53 -2.09 14.42
C GLU A 169 -7.95 -2.61 13.04
N ILE A 170 -7.06 -2.49 12.06
CA ILE A 170 -7.22 -3.04 10.71
C ILE A 170 -6.82 -4.51 10.75
N LYS A 171 -7.73 -5.39 10.29
CA LYS A 171 -7.56 -6.85 10.30
C LYS A 171 -7.72 -7.44 8.91
#